data_AF-A0A526S7C8-F1
#
_entry.id   AF-A0A526S7C8-F1
#
_cell.length_a   1.000
_cell.length_b   1.000
_cell.length_c   1.000
_cell.angle_alpha   90.00
_cell.angle_beta   90.00
_cell.angle_gamma   90.00
#
_symmetry.space_group_name_H-M   'P 1'
#
loop_
_entity.id
_entity.type
_entity.pdbx_description
1 polymer ?
#
loop_
_entity_poly.entity_id
_entity_poly.type
_entity_poly.pdbx_seq_one_letter_code
_entity_poly.pdbx_strand_id
1 'polypeptide(L)'
;MAEAGGSLINKRGNRLDRVLYISGKATLLDPNTGKIQNTSERDFENADDLYRAILLLSNWTSADEIERYKPDELLDALDELFELESQLIVVDDIDTLTTSKKDAGMEELLLALSRSRSGTKVLYTQRGFPSFAPNASVEVPGLTDEEFQEFVLLCCSKFNVPLPTIEDFEHIKLHSERRPLAIETMMGMRRVTSSYADAFRRWKENSSEARQYLFNREYQQLGTDDRARHLLAALAIFDGPQSAETLRSVLQFSPEQLEDAIAETRDMFLAVAPGDGSRGDLFSLGAATRLYLRETSKQLDRYSSIEARVRHFQNSSKTTPDSFIPIIERASRNLRAGHPNDAIALLSNKDLPAAFKEHTEVQALLGQAYATLNPPNVADARRCFESAFSLGHRHYKMYLEWLEMERKNRTEVSNGIAICSKVIRSSGFNLKTKAAFQKKMAMYKAMKANDIEMTSPLESAILRKESAINTLEAYFIVKNARDKELPAYKERAETTLSSMLRRLSKGDDIDGFFDFIESLLSLKQPLDDFQMIISSRIGEFRPHEPGSKRPMQARLSRLNGKINHASSSAFSRDNLKILSDRIKSTIQVL
;
A
#
# COMPACT_ATOMS: atom_id res chain seq x y z
N MET A 1 -22.28 18.61 -35.11
CA MET A 1 -22.11 19.87 -35.89
C MET A 1 -21.14 19.63 -37.05
N ALA A 2 -21.42 20.14 -38.26
CA ALA A 2 -20.57 19.97 -39.44
C ALA A 2 -20.12 21.34 -39.99
N GLU A 3 -18.83 21.51 -40.22
CA GLU A 3 -18.22 22.72 -40.77
C GLU A 3 -17.43 22.41 -42.04
N ALA A 4 -17.29 23.40 -42.94
CA ALA A 4 -16.42 23.26 -44.10
C ALA A 4 -14.96 23.17 -43.65
N GLY A 5 -14.19 22.21 -44.18
CA GLY A 5 -12.79 21.99 -43.76
C GLY A 5 -11.84 23.15 -44.07
N GLY A 6 -12.27 24.11 -44.91
CA GLY A 6 -11.65 25.41 -45.05
C GLY A 6 -10.18 25.36 -45.47
N SER A 7 -9.29 25.94 -44.66
CA SER A 7 -7.84 26.00 -44.88
C SER A 7 -7.06 24.84 -44.25
N LEU A 8 -7.74 23.87 -43.64
CA LEU A 8 -7.07 22.74 -42.99
C LEU A 8 -6.52 21.77 -44.04
N ILE A 9 -5.25 21.39 -43.86
CA ILE A 9 -4.53 20.51 -44.77
C ILE A 9 -4.10 19.27 -43.99
N ASN A 10 -4.34 18.09 -44.54
CA ASN A 10 -3.91 16.83 -43.94
C ASN A 10 -2.41 16.59 -44.15
N LYS A 11 -1.84 15.57 -43.50
CA LYS A 11 -0.40 15.25 -43.60
C LYS A 11 0.08 14.91 -45.02
N ARG A 12 -0.83 14.65 -45.97
CA ARG A 12 -0.52 14.37 -47.37
C ARG A 12 -0.60 15.63 -48.26
N GLY A 13 -0.95 16.79 -47.69
CA GLY A 13 -1.11 18.03 -48.44
C GLY A 13 -2.50 18.24 -49.03
N ASN A 14 -3.46 17.33 -48.79
CA ASN A 14 -4.84 17.49 -49.27
C ASN A 14 -5.62 18.38 -48.32
N ARG A 15 -6.51 19.22 -48.87
CA ARG A 15 -7.46 19.97 -48.05
C ARG A 15 -8.51 19.03 -47.47
N LEU A 16 -8.96 19.33 -46.26
CA LEU A 16 -10.13 18.67 -45.71
C LEU A 16 -11.40 19.26 -46.33
N ASP A 17 -12.32 18.38 -46.73
CA ASP A 17 -13.63 18.76 -47.22
C ASP A 17 -14.52 19.22 -46.06
N ARG A 18 -14.45 18.50 -44.91
CA ARG A 18 -15.33 18.74 -43.75
C ARG A 18 -14.63 18.50 -42.41
N VAL A 19 -15.16 19.18 -41.38
CA VAL A 19 -14.92 18.86 -39.97
C VAL A 19 -16.25 18.50 -39.32
N LEU A 20 -16.33 17.31 -38.73
CA LEU A 20 -17.50 16.81 -38.03
C LEU A 20 -17.21 16.77 -36.53
N TYR A 21 -18.14 17.25 -35.72
CA TYR A 21 -18.14 17.12 -34.26
C TYR A 21 -19.34 16.30 -33.82
N ILE A 22 -19.07 15.20 -33.11
CA ILE A 22 -20.05 14.23 -32.63
C ILE A 22 -19.77 13.96 -31.15
N SER A 23 -20.80 14.00 -30.29
CA SER A 23 -20.65 13.78 -28.85
C SER A 23 -21.55 12.67 -28.31
N GLY A 24 -20.95 11.78 -27.52
CA GLY A 24 -21.67 10.75 -26.76
C GLY A 24 -22.20 11.25 -25.40
N LYS A 25 -21.96 12.54 -25.05
CA LYS A 25 -22.31 13.10 -23.74
C LYS A 25 -23.82 13.17 -23.55
N ALA A 26 -24.33 12.46 -22.55
CA ALA A 26 -25.74 12.47 -22.15
C ALA A 26 -26.08 13.55 -21.10
N THR A 27 -25.05 14.05 -20.39
CA THR A 27 -25.23 15.00 -19.29
C THR A 27 -24.06 15.97 -19.22
N LEU A 28 -24.32 17.18 -18.75
CA LEU A 28 -23.33 18.22 -18.49
C LEU A 28 -23.47 18.73 -17.05
N LEU A 29 -22.37 19.14 -16.43
CA LEU A 29 -22.38 19.81 -15.14
C LEU A 29 -22.44 21.33 -15.39
N ASP A 30 -23.48 22.00 -14.91
CA ASP A 30 -23.55 23.46 -14.97
C ASP A 30 -22.68 24.06 -13.84
N PRO A 31 -21.59 24.77 -14.17
CA PRO A 31 -20.67 25.29 -13.16
C PRO A 31 -21.28 26.40 -12.30
N ASN A 32 -22.36 27.07 -12.73
CA ASN A 32 -23.00 28.12 -11.94
C ASN A 32 -23.89 27.53 -10.83
N THR A 33 -24.55 26.42 -11.11
CA THR A 33 -25.50 25.78 -10.18
C THR A 33 -24.91 24.57 -9.46
N GLY A 34 -23.86 23.96 -10.03
CA GLY A 34 -23.28 22.70 -9.57
C GLY A 34 -24.19 21.50 -9.81
N LYS A 35 -25.17 21.63 -10.70
CA LYS A 35 -26.19 20.61 -10.99
C LYS A 35 -25.96 19.91 -12.31
N ILE A 36 -26.35 18.65 -12.36
CA ILE A 36 -26.31 17.86 -13.59
C ILE A 36 -27.53 18.24 -14.45
N GLN A 37 -27.29 18.55 -15.72
CA GLN A 37 -28.33 18.80 -16.71
C GLN A 37 -28.22 17.75 -17.82
N ASN A 38 -29.36 17.20 -18.24
CA ASN A 38 -29.39 16.32 -19.41
C ASN A 38 -29.12 17.16 -20.67
N THR A 39 -28.24 16.68 -21.53
CA THR A 39 -28.09 17.24 -22.88
C THR A 39 -29.26 16.72 -23.72
N SER A 40 -29.93 17.60 -24.45
CA SER A 40 -30.91 17.21 -25.47
C SER A 40 -30.25 16.72 -26.77
N GLU A 41 -28.93 16.76 -26.85
CA GLU A 41 -28.10 16.60 -28.05
C GLU A 41 -27.07 15.49 -27.87
N ARG A 42 -27.51 14.28 -27.50
CA ARG A 42 -26.64 13.10 -27.62
C ARG A 42 -26.67 12.64 -29.07
N ASP A 43 -25.53 12.68 -29.75
CA ASP A 43 -25.49 12.35 -31.18
C ASP A 43 -25.52 10.83 -31.44
N PHE A 44 -25.11 10.00 -30.47
CA PHE A 44 -25.07 8.53 -30.64
C PHE A 44 -25.14 7.75 -29.31
N GLU A 45 -25.78 6.57 -29.33
CA GLU A 45 -25.87 5.64 -28.19
C GLU A 45 -25.29 4.24 -28.44
N ASN A 46 -24.74 3.99 -29.63
CA ASN A 46 -24.08 2.76 -30.05
C ASN A 46 -23.26 3.02 -31.34
N ALA A 47 -22.56 1.99 -31.83
CA ALA A 47 -21.77 2.04 -33.06
C ALA A 47 -22.62 2.46 -34.29
N ASP A 48 -23.77 1.84 -34.50
CA ASP A 48 -24.62 2.13 -35.67
C ASP A 48 -25.10 3.59 -35.67
N ASP A 49 -25.48 4.13 -34.51
CA ASP A 49 -25.89 5.53 -34.36
C ASP A 49 -24.73 6.47 -34.74
N LEU A 50 -23.50 6.13 -34.34
CA LEU A 50 -22.30 6.91 -34.69
C LEU A 50 -22.08 6.90 -36.21
N TYR A 51 -22.21 5.73 -36.84
CA TYR A 51 -22.04 5.60 -38.29
C TYR A 51 -23.10 6.41 -39.05
N ARG A 52 -24.37 6.30 -38.62
CA ARG A 52 -25.46 7.12 -39.16
C ARG A 52 -25.19 8.61 -38.99
N ALA A 53 -24.73 9.03 -37.80
CA ALA A 53 -24.41 10.43 -37.54
C ALA A 53 -23.31 10.95 -38.47
N ILE A 54 -22.26 10.18 -38.72
CA ILE A 54 -21.18 10.54 -39.67
C ILE A 54 -21.75 10.70 -41.09
N LEU A 55 -22.53 9.73 -41.58
CA LEU A 55 -23.12 9.76 -42.92
C LEU A 55 -24.09 10.94 -43.10
N LEU A 56 -24.94 11.19 -42.10
CA LEU A 56 -25.89 12.30 -42.09
C LEU A 56 -25.18 13.65 -42.10
N LEU A 57 -24.20 13.86 -41.22
CA LEU A 57 -23.44 15.12 -41.14
C LEU A 57 -22.54 15.35 -42.35
N SER A 58 -22.17 14.28 -43.06
CA SER A 58 -21.46 14.34 -44.34
C SER A 58 -22.38 14.65 -45.52
N ASN A 59 -23.70 14.68 -45.32
CA ASN A 59 -24.70 14.73 -46.40
C ASN A 59 -24.47 13.64 -47.45
N TRP A 60 -24.17 12.42 -47.01
CA TRP A 60 -23.87 11.29 -47.91
C TRP A 60 -25.05 10.96 -48.83
N THR A 61 -26.24 10.79 -48.24
CA THR A 61 -27.51 10.63 -48.96
C THR A 61 -28.67 11.16 -48.08
N SER A 62 -29.91 10.91 -48.49
CA SER A 62 -31.11 11.28 -47.74
C SER A 62 -31.18 10.58 -46.39
N ALA A 63 -31.69 11.28 -45.38
CA ALA A 63 -31.84 10.73 -44.03
C ALA A 63 -32.74 9.48 -43.99
N ASP A 64 -33.81 9.47 -44.81
CA ASP A 64 -34.74 8.34 -44.92
C ASP A 64 -34.09 7.06 -45.45
N GLU A 65 -33.02 7.20 -46.24
CA GLU A 65 -32.26 6.07 -46.78
C GLU A 65 -31.27 5.55 -45.74
N ILE A 66 -30.51 6.44 -45.09
CA ILE A 66 -29.55 6.09 -44.03
C ILE A 66 -30.24 5.36 -42.86
N GLU A 67 -31.46 5.79 -42.50
CA GLU A 67 -32.23 5.15 -41.42
C GLU A 67 -32.58 3.69 -41.71
N ARG A 68 -32.63 3.30 -42.99
CA ARG A 68 -32.95 1.93 -43.41
C ARG A 68 -31.72 1.04 -43.50
N TYR A 69 -30.52 1.60 -43.45
CA TYR A 69 -29.28 0.83 -43.56
C TYR A 69 -29.09 -0.08 -42.34
N LYS A 70 -28.69 -1.31 -42.63
CA LYS A 70 -28.20 -2.29 -41.65
C LYS A 70 -26.73 -2.01 -41.29
N PRO A 71 -26.20 -2.61 -40.22
CA PRO A 71 -24.81 -2.37 -39.78
C PRO A 71 -23.76 -2.54 -40.89
N ASP A 72 -23.82 -3.63 -41.67
CA ASP A 72 -22.86 -3.86 -42.76
C ASP A 72 -23.00 -2.80 -43.87
N GLU A 73 -24.22 -2.37 -44.19
CA GLU A 73 -24.50 -1.35 -45.20
C GLU A 73 -24.02 0.04 -44.74
N LEU A 74 -24.04 0.32 -43.43
CA LEU A 74 -23.46 1.54 -42.86
C LEU A 74 -21.94 1.56 -43.02
N LEU A 75 -21.27 0.43 -42.78
CA LEU A 75 -19.82 0.32 -42.93
C LEU A 75 -19.39 0.42 -44.40
N ASP A 76 -20.11 -0.23 -45.31
CA ASP A 76 -19.87 -0.11 -46.76
C ASP A 76 -20.02 1.36 -47.21
N ALA A 77 -21.06 2.05 -46.74
CA ALA A 77 -21.27 3.47 -47.04
C ALA A 77 -20.17 4.38 -46.45
N LEU A 78 -19.64 4.06 -45.27
CA LEU A 78 -18.51 4.77 -44.68
C LEU A 78 -17.22 4.54 -45.46
N ASP A 79 -16.96 3.31 -45.93
CA ASP A 79 -15.81 2.98 -46.77
C ASP A 79 -15.86 3.79 -48.08
N GLU A 80 -17.02 3.87 -48.73
CA GLU A 80 -17.22 4.69 -49.93
C GLU A 80 -17.04 6.20 -49.64
N LEU A 81 -17.67 6.70 -48.57
CA LEU A 81 -17.53 8.09 -48.14
C LEU A 81 -16.06 8.47 -47.90
N PHE A 82 -15.32 7.62 -47.19
CA PHE A 82 -13.92 7.88 -46.86
C PHE A 82 -12.97 7.70 -48.05
N GLU A 83 -13.39 7.08 -49.14
CA GLU A 83 -12.61 7.07 -50.38
C GLU A 83 -12.84 8.36 -51.19
N LEU A 84 -14.04 8.94 -51.12
CA LEU A 84 -14.44 10.12 -51.88
C LEU A 84 -14.09 11.46 -51.19
N GLU A 85 -14.30 11.55 -49.88
CA GLU A 85 -14.10 12.79 -49.11
C GLU A 85 -13.00 12.62 -48.05
N SER A 86 -12.21 13.67 -47.85
CA SER A 86 -11.21 13.79 -46.79
C SER A 86 -11.76 14.61 -45.63
N GLN A 87 -12.06 13.97 -44.50
CA GLN A 87 -12.72 14.63 -43.36
C GLN A 87 -11.87 14.59 -42.08
N LEU A 88 -12.13 15.52 -41.16
CA LEU A 88 -11.72 15.38 -39.75
C LEU A 88 -12.97 15.14 -38.91
N ILE A 89 -13.04 13.99 -38.26
CA ILE A 89 -14.16 13.58 -37.42
C ILE A 89 -13.70 13.60 -35.97
N VAL A 90 -14.32 14.43 -35.14
CA VAL A 90 -14.05 14.54 -33.71
C VAL A 90 -15.18 13.87 -32.94
N VAL A 91 -14.86 12.79 -32.22
CA VAL A 91 -15.81 12.01 -31.43
C VAL A 91 -15.51 12.17 -29.94
N ASP A 92 -16.34 12.93 -29.24
CA ASP A 92 -16.13 13.26 -27.83
C ASP A 92 -16.83 12.28 -26.88
N ASP A 93 -16.10 11.86 -25.85
CA ASP A 93 -16.55 11.06 -24.70
C ASP A 93 -17.16 9.69 -25.04
N ILE A 94 -16.44 8.91 -25.86
CA ILE A 94 -16.87 7.56 -26.26
C ILE A 94 -17.08 6.62 -25.08
N ASP A 95 -16.41 6.89 -23.96
CA ASP A 95 -16.48 6.06 -22.77
C ASP A 95 -17.87 6.08 -22.08
N THR A 96 -18.76 6.98 -22.45
CA THR A 96 -20.14 6.97 -21.93
C THR A 96 -20.82 5.64 -22.29
N LEU A 97 -20.41 5.05 -23.43
CA LEU A 97 -20.85 3.76 -23.92
C LEU A 97 -20.16 2.60 -23.22
N THR A 98 -18.85 2.69 -22.96
CA THR A 98 -18.10 1.63 -22.26
C THR A 98 -18.59 1.44 -20.82
N THR A 99 -18.92 2.53 -20.10
CA THR A 99 -19.60 2.44 -18.79
C THR A 99 -20.95 1.72 -18.87
N SER A 100 -21.62 1.81 -20.02
CA SER A 100 -22.90 1.14 -20.30
C SER A 100 -22.71 -0.26 -20.93
N LYS A 101 -21.47 -0.76 -21.03
CA LYS A 101 -21.08 -2.01 -21.72
C LYS A 101 -21.54 -2.08 -23.19
N LYS A 102 -21.63 -0.93 -23.84
CA LYS A 102 -21.94 -0.80 -25.26
C LYS A 102 -20.68 -0.48 -26.04
N ASP A 103 -20.58 -1.01 -27.24
CA ASP A 103 -19.50 -0.70 -28.17
C ASP A 103 -19.76 0.63 -28.88
N ALA A 104 -18.71 1.44 -28.99
CA ALA A 104 -18.70 2.68 -29.75
C ALA A 104 -18.30 2.47 -31.22
N GLY A 105 -17.83 1.27 -31.60
CA GLY A 105 -17.53 0.92 -32.99
C GLY A 105 -16.22 1.52 -33.52
N MET A 106 -15.28 1.79 -32.61
CA MET A 106 -14.02 2.48 -32.94
C MET A 106 -13.02 1.57 -33.66
N GLU A 107 -13.10 0.25 -33.47
CA GLU A 107 -12.25 -0.72 -34.17
C GLU A 107 -12.62 -0.78 -35.65
N GLU A 108 -13.91 -0.87 -35.97
CA GLU A 108 -14.44 -0.88 -37.33
C GLU A 108 -14.14 0.45 -38.03
N LEU A 109 -14.31 1.59 -37.35
CA LEU A 109 -13.91 2.89 -37.88
C LEU A 109 -12.41 2.94 -38.19
N LEU A 110 -11.56 2.41 -37.30
CA LEU A 110 -10.13 2.33 -37.55
C LEU A 110 -9.81 1.47 -38.78
N LEU A 111 -10.49 0.34 -38.95
CA LEU A 111 -10.34 -0.54 -40.11
C LEU A 111 -10.77 0.17 -41.41
N ALA A 112 -11.92 0.84 -41.42
CA ALA A 112 -12.40 1.62 -42.56
C ALA A 112 -11.40 2.72 -42.96
N LEU A 113 -10.94 3.51 -41.97
CA LEU A 113 -9.95 4.58 -42.18
C LEU A 113 -8.59 4.06 -42.65
N SER A 114 -8.19 2.86 -42.24
CA SER A 114 -6.91 2.28 -42.63
C SER A 114 -6.85 1.91 -44.12
N ARG A 115 -8.02 1.64 -44.72
CA ARG A 115 -8.19 1.28 -46.12
C ARG A 115 -8.36 2.49 -47.03
N SER A 116 -8.85 3.60 -46.47
CA SER A 116 -9.20 4.79 -47.24
C SER A 116 -7.99 5.58 -47.75
N ARG A 117 -8.15 6.19 -48.93
CA ARG A 117 -7.08 6.97 -49.59
C ARG A 117 -7.23 8.48 -49.44
N SER A 118 -8.42 8.98 -49.13
CA SER A 118 -8.72 10.43 -49.06
C SER A 118 -7.85 11.15 -48.02
N GLY A 119 -7.51 10.44 -46.94
CA GLY A 119 -6.76 10.98 -45.80
C GLY A 119 -7.64 11.45 -44.65
N THR A 120 -8.90 10.98 -44.59
CA THR A 120 -9.79 11.17 -43.43
C THR A 120 -9.11 10.79 -42.11
N LYS A 121 -9.42 11.53 -41.04
CA LYS A 121 -8.91 11.34 -39.69
C LYS A 121 -10.04 11.34 -38.68
N VAL A 122 -9.97 10.42 -37.73
CA VAL A 122 -10.80 10.43 -36.53
C VAL A 122 -9.93 10.80 -35.34
N LEU A 123 -10.39 11.78 -34.55
CA LEU A 123 -9.87 12.14 -33.23
C LEU A 123 -10.97 11.82 -32.23
N TYR A 124 -10.66 11.08 -31.16
CA TYR A 124 -11.63 10.77 -30.12
C TYR A 124 -11.05 10.91 -28.72
N THR A 125 -11.92 11.12 -27.73
CA THR A 125 -11.54 11.27 -26.32
C THR A 125 -12.09 10.11 -25.48
N GLN A 126 -11.23 9.59 -24.61
CA GLN A 126 -11.55 8.58 -23.61
C GLN A 126 -10.58 8.73 -22.42
N ARG A 127 -10.97 8.18 -21.26
CA ARG A 127 -10.29 8.15 -19.97
C ARG A 127 -9.49 6.85 -19.77
N GLY A 128 -9.81 5.79 -20.53
CA GLY A 128 -9.07 4.53 -20.53
C GLY A 128 -7.98 4.43 -21.60
N PHE A 129 -7.11 3.43 -21.49
CA PHE A 129 -6.10 3.14 -22.50
C PHE A 129 -6.74 2.60 -23.79
N PRO A 130 -6.44 3.15 -24.98
CA PRO A 130 -6.99 2.67 -26.25
C PRO A 130 -6.39 1.33 -26.61
N SER A 131 -7.20 0.27 -26.52
CA SER A 131 -6.78 -1.09 -26.85
C SER A 131 -6.39 -1.23 -28.33
N PHE A 132 -7.09 -0.53 -29.23
CA PHE A 132 -6.94 -0.68 -30.69
C PHE A 132 -6.05 0.38 -31.34
N ALA A 133 -5.71 1.48 -30.63
CA ALA A 133 -4.90 2.57 -31.17
C ALA A 133 -3.83 3.10 -30.19
N PRO A 134 -3.04 2.23 -29.52
CA PRO A 134 -2.10 2.64 -28.47
C PRO A 134 -0.98 3.54 -29.00
N ASN A 135 -0.51 3.29 -30.23
CA ASN A 135 0.57 4.07 -30.84
C ASN A 135 0.11 5.43 -31.38
N ALA A 136 -1.20 5.69 -31.38
CA ALA A 136 -1.80 6.91 -31.90
C ALA A 136 -2.48 7.75 -30.80
N SER A 137 -2.32 7.36 -29.53
CA SER A 137 -2.89 8.07 -28.38
C SER A 137 -1.93 9.07 -27.76
N VAL A 138 -2.49 10.15 -27.24
CA VAL A 138 -1.77 11.14 -26.44
C VAL A 138 -2.41 11.17 -25.05
N GLU A 139 -1.63 10.84 -24.03
CA GLU A 139 -2.08 10.92 -22.65
C GLU A 139 -2.15 12.38 -22.20
N VAL A 140 -3.25 12.76 -21.54
CA VAL A 140 -3.45 14.11 -20.99
C VAL A 140 -3.37 14.02 -19.47
N PRO A 141 -2.24 14.43 -18.85
CA PRO A 141 -2.08 14.38 -17.41
C PRO A 141 -2.94 15.44 -16.70
N GLY A 142 -3.04 15.32 -15.37
CA GLY A 142 -3.62 16.36 -14.54
C GLY A 142 -2.77 17.65 -14.52
N LEU A 143 -3.37 18.75 -14.06
CA LEU A 143 -2.71 20.06 -14.03
C LEU A 143 -1.49 20.06 -13.09
N THR A 144 -0.36 20.57 -13.61
CA THR A 144 0.82 20.97 -12.82
C THR A 144 0.50 22.14 -11.88
N ASP A 145 1.44 22.52 -11.02
CA ASP A 145 1.22 23.64 -10.10
C ASP A 145 1.10 24.98 -10.83
N GLU A 146 1.89 25.15 -11.88
CA GLU A 146 1.89 26.33 -12.74
C GLU A 146 0.61 26.40 -13.58
N GLU A 147 0.23 25.29 -14.24
CA GLU A 147 -1.02 25.21 -15.01
C GLU A 147 -2.25 25.35 -14.11
N PHE A 148 -2.20 24.84 -12.87
CA PHE A 148 -3.27 25.03 -11.89
C PHE A 148 -3.48 26.52 -11.59
N GLN A 149 -2.40 27.27 -11.36
CA GLN A 149 -2.48 28.70 -11.11
C GLN A 149 -3.06 29.43 -12.33
N GLU A 150 -2.53 29.15 -13.52
CA GLU A 150 -3.02 29.74 -14.77
C GLU A 150 -4.52 29.43 -15.00
N PHE A 151 -4.92 28.19 -14.77
CA PHE A 151 -6.30 27.75 -14.94
C PHE A 151 -7.27 28.42 -13.95
N VAL A 152 -6.85 28.61 -12.68
CA VAL A 152 -7.63 29.38 -11.71
C VAL A 152 -7.82 30.82 -12.19
N LEU A 153 -6.75 31.47 -12.68
CA LEU A 153 -6.83 32.85 -13.19
C LEU A 153 -7.76 32.95 -14.39
N LEU A 154 -7.69 32.00 -15.32
CA LEU A 154 -8.62 31.90 -16.45
C LEU A 154 -10.06 31.74 -15.99
N CYS A 155 -10.32 30.89 -14.99
CA CYS A 155 -11.65 30.74 -14.42
C CYS A 155 -12.14 32.03 -13.72
N CYS A 156 -11.26 32.73 -12.99
CA CYS A 156 -11.62 34.01 -12.36
C CYS A 156 -12.04 35.05 -13.41
N SER A 157 -11.33 35.10 -14.54
CA SER A 157 -11.68 35.94 -15.68
C SER A 157 -13.01 35.52 -16.31
N LYS A 158 -13.18 34.23 -16.61
CA LYS A 158 -14.40 33.65 -17.21
C LYS A 158 -15.66 33.94 -16.41
N PHE A 159 -15.61 33.76 -15.09
CA PHE A 159 -16.76 33.99 -14.21
C PHE A 159 -16.86 35.41 -13.67
N ASN A 160 -15.91 36.28 -14.01
CA ASN A 160 -15.80 37.65 -13.53
C ASN A 160 -15.83 37.74 -11.98
N VAL A 161 -14.99 36.95 -11.32
CA VAL A 161 -14.85 36.91 -9.86
C VAL A 161 -13.50 37.48 -9.40
N PRO A 162 -13.40 38.04 -8.18
CA PRO A 162 -12.13 38.56 -7.66
C PRO A 162 -11.07 37.48 -7.57
N LEU A 163 -9.79 37.85 -7.71
CA LEU A 163 -8.69 36.91 -7.53
C LEU A 163 -8.68 36.30 -6.11
N PRO A 164 -8.39 35.00 -5.95
CA PRO A 164 -8.29 34.37 -4.65
C PRO A 164 -7.08 34.91 -3.86
N THR A 165 -7.20 34.95 -2.54
CA THR A 165 -6.04 35.12 -1.66
C THR A 165 -5.13 33.88 -1.70
N ILE A 166 -3.93 33.97 -1.11
CA ILE A 166 -3.03 32.80 -0.98
C ILE A 166 -3.72 31.65 -0.23
N GLU A 167 -4.46 31.98 0.84
CA GLU A 167 -5.22 31.00 1.62
C GLU A 167 -6.35 30.38 0.79
N ASP A 168 -7.09 31.19 0.03
CA ASP A 168 -8.13 30.69 -0.88
C ASP A 168 -7.55 29.76 -1.96
N PHE A 169 -6.38 30.10 -2.50
CA PHE A 169 -5.66 29.28 -3.48
C PHE A 169 -5.36 27.89 -2.93
N GLU A 170 -4.82 27.80 -1.70
CA GLU A 170 -4.55 26.52 -1.05
C GLU A 170 -5.84 25.72 -0.77
N HIS A 171 -6.93 26.41 -0.40
CA HIS A 171 -8.23 25.76 -0.23
C HIS A 171 -8.82 25.25 -1.56
N ILE A 172 -8.72 26.03 -2.65
CA ILE A 172 -9.15 25.60 -3.99
C ILE A 172 -8.34 24.37 -4.38
N LYS A 173 -7.01 24.43 -4.24
CA LYS A 173 -6.12 23.33 -4.57
C LYS A 173 -6.47 22.05 -3.81
N LEU A 174 -6.66 22.16 -2.49
CA LEU A 174 -7.01 21.05 -1.62
C LEU A 174 -8.37 20.43 -1.94
N HIS A 175 -9.39 21.26 -2.18
CA HIS A 175 -10.77 20.79 -2.34
C HIS A 175 -11.17 20.48 -3.79
N SER A 176 -10.43 20.98 -4.77
CA SER A 176 -10.59 20.60 -6.18
C SER A 176 -9.73 19.40 -6.56
N GLU A 177 -8.71 19.08 -5.76
CA GLU A 177 -7.69 18.08 -6.09
C GLU A 177 -7.04 18.37 -7.47
N ARG A 178 -6.92 19.67 -7.82
CA ARG A 178 -6.44 20.19 -9.11
C ARG A 178 -7.23 19.72 -10.34
N ARG A 179 -8.48 19.29 -10.15
CA ARG A 179 -9.34 18.85 -11.27
C ARG A 179 -9.97 20.06 -11.95
N PRO A 180 -9.78 20.27 -13.27
CA PRO A 180 -10.30 21.44 -13.98
C PRO A 180 -11.79 21.68 -13.72
N LEU A 181 -12.62 20.64 -13.83
CA LEU A 181 -14.06 20.75 -13.65
C LEU A 181 -14.46 21.11 -12.20
N ALA A 182 -13.72 20.63 -11.20
CA ALA A 182 -13.95 20.99 -9.81
C ALA A 182 -13.55 22.46 -9.55
N ILE A 183 -12.40 22.89 -10.08
CA ILE A 183 -11.95 24.28 -10.01
C ILE A 183 -12.99 25.20 -10.65
N GLU A 184 -13.42 24.88 -11.87
CA GLU A 184 -14.40 25.64 -12.63
C GLU A 184 -15.72 25.75 -11.86
N THR A 185 -16.22 24.64 -11.29
CA THR A 185 -17.44 24.62 -10.48
C THR A 185 -17.30 25.47 -9.23
N MET A 186 -16.16 25.40 -8.53
CA MET A 186 -15.91 26.23 -7.35
C MET A 186 -15.86 27.73 -7.70
N MET A 187 -15.30 28.10 -8.87
CA MET A 187 -15.28 29.48 -9.35
C MET A 187 -16.66 29.96 -9.81
N GLY A 188 -17.44 29.09 -10.46
CA GLY A 188 -18.84 29.35 -10.81
C GLY A 188 -19.70 29.57 -9.56
N MET A 189 -19.50 28.78 -8.50
CA MET A 189 -20.15 29.01 -7.20
C MET A 189 -19.71 30.34 -6.57
N ARG A 190 -18.44 30.72 -6.70
CA ARG A 190 -17.93 32.01 -6.20
C ARG A 190 -18.68 33.20 -6.81
N ARG A 191 -19.15 33.10 -8.05
CA ARG A 191 -19.92 34.15 -8.73
C ARG A 191 -21.22 34.48 -8.00
N VAL A 192 -21.86 33.49 -7.37
CA VAL A 192 -23.16 33.63 -6.70
C VAL A 192 -23.04 33.74 -5.18
N THR A 193 -21.83 33.75 -4.63
CA THR A 193 -21.58 33.94 -3.19
C THR A 193 -20.84 35.24 -2.91
N SER A 194 -20.84 35.69 -1.65
CA SER A 194 -20.12 36.88 -1.20
C SER A 194 -18.61 36.67 -1.12
N SER A 195 -18.17 35.47 -0.77
CA SER A 195 -16.76 35.13 -0.51
C SER A 195 -16.38 33.75 -1.04
N TYR A 196 -15.08 33.48 -1.12
CA TYR A 196 -14.53 32.14 -1.40
C TYR A 196 -14.85 31.15 -0.27
N ALA A 197 -14.80 31.58 0.99
CA ALA A 197 -15.21 30.77 2.13
C ALA A 197 -16.67 30.27 2.02
N ASP A 198 -17.59 31.14 1.59
CA ASP A 198 -18.99 30.76 1.35
C ASP A 198 -19.13 29.81 0.15
N ALA A 199 -18.35 30.03 -0.91
CA ALA A 199 -18.30 29.11 -2.06
C ALA A 199 -17.80 27.72 -1.63
N PHE A 200 -16.78 27.63 -0.77
CA PHE A 200 -16.28 26.36 -0.25
C PHE A 200 -17.28 25.67 0.67
N ARG A 201 -18.00 26.43 1.51
CA ARG A 201 -19.08 25.87 2.33
C ARG A 201 -20.16 25.26 1.45
N ARG A 202 -20.57 25.99 0.41
CA ARG A 202 -21.54 25.51 -0.59
C ARG A 202 -21.03 24.32 -1.37
N TRP A 203 -19.76 24.29 -1.74
CA TRP A 203 -19.11 23.11 -2.31
C TRP A 203 -19.25 21.92 -1.36
N LYS A 204 -18.93 22.05 -0.07
CA LYS A 204 -19.06 20.95 0.90
C LYS A 204 -20.51 20.47 1.06
N GLU A 205 -21.46 21.40 1.26
CA GLU A 205 -22.85 21.11 1.62
C GLU A 205 -23.75 20.73 0.43
N ASN A 206 -23.66 21.44 -0.70
CA ASN A 206 -24.64 21.41 -1.79
C ASN A 206 -24.13 20.78 -3.10
N SER A 207 -22.90 20.26 -3.16
CA SER A 207 -22.31 19.74 -4.40
C SER A 207 -22.22 18.21 -4.46
N SER A 208 -23.18 17.49 -3.85
CA SER A 208 -23.26 16.03 -4.03
C SER A 208 -23.39 15.68 -5.51
N GLU A 209 -24.19 16.41 -6.29
CA GLU A 209 -24.34 16.20 -7.74
C GLU A 209 -23.03 16.45 -8.50
N ALA A 210 -22.32 17.55 -8.25
CA ALA A 210 -21.02 17.80 -8.88
C ALA A 210 -19.99 16.73 -8.52
N ARG A 211 -19.93 16.31 -7.25
CA ARG A 211 -19.04 15.23 -6.81
C ARG A 211 -19.43 13.88 -7.41
N GLN A 212 -20.73 13.57 -7.48
CA GLN A 212 -21.23 12.40 -8.17
C GLN A 212 -20.84 12.45 -9.64
N TYR A 213 -21.00 13.59 -10.31
CA TYR A 213 -20.60 13.75 -11.71
C TYR A 213 -19.08 13.52 -11.90
N LEU A 214 -18.25 14.01 -10.97
CA LEU A 214 -16.79 13.85 -11.01
C LEU A 214 -16.34 12.41 -10.76
N PHE A 215 -16.91 11.72 -9.78
CA PHE A 215 -16.37 10.47 -9.24
C PHE A 215 -17.22 9.25 -9.54
N ASN A 216 -18.54 9.39 -9.74
CA ASN A 216 -19.44 8.23 -9.82
C ASN A 216 -19.13 7.35 -11.01
N ARG A 217 -18.84 7.95 -12.16
CA ARG A 217 -18.51 7.18 -13.35
C ARG A 217 -17.28 6.28 -13.15
N GLU A 218 -16.19 6.85 -12.65
CA GLU A 218 -14.96 6.11 -12.34
C GLU A 218 -15.22 5.06 -11.24
N TYR A 219 -16.01 5.41 -10.23
CA TYR A 219 -16.36 4.50 -9.15
C TYR A 219 -17.21 3.31 -9.62
N GLN A 220 -18.07 3.50 -10.62
CA GLN A 220 -18.87 2.43 -11.23
C GLN A 220 -18.04 1.56 -12.19
N GLN A 221 -16.97 2.10 -12.80
CA GLN A 221 -16.05 1.33 -13.64
C GLN A 221 -15.12 0.41 -12.86
N LEU A 222 -14.98 0.62 -11.54
CA LEU A 222 -14.24 -0.30 -10.67
C LEU A 222 -14.78 -1.75 -10.78
N GLY A 223 -13.89 -2.71 -10.59
CA GLY A 223 -14.10 -4.15 -10.70
C GLY A 223 -15.34 -4.62 -9.95
N THR A 224 -15.97 -5.67 -10.48
CA THR A 224 -17.23 -6.21 -9.95
C THR A 224 -17.09 -6.94 -8.62
N ASP A 225 -15.86 -7.18 -8.14
CA ASP A 225 -15.58 -7.87 -6.88
C ASP A 225 -15.55 -6.94 -5.66
N ASP A 226 -15.83 -5.64 -5.87
CA ASP A 226 -15.92 -4.57 -4.89
C ASP A 226 -14.65 -4.34 -4.04
N ARG A 227 -13.52 -4.98 -4.34
CA ARG A 227 -12.31 -4.86 -3.50
C ARG A 227 -11.76 -3.44 -3.49
N ALA A 228 -11.67 -2.83 -4.67
CA ALA A 228 -11.33 -1.42 -4.83
C ALA A 228 -12.30 -0.53 -4.06
N ARG A 229 -13.61 -0.79 -4.15
CA ARG A 229 -14.64 -0.03 -3.42
C ARG A 229 -14.52 -0.17 -1.90
N HIS A 230 -14.20 -1.37 -1.40
CA HIS A 230 -13.95 -1.63 0.02
C HIS A 230 -12.69 -0.92 0.52
N LEU A 231 -11.61 -0.90 -0.27
CA LEU A 231 -10.39 -0.14 0.02
C LEU A 231 -10.68 1.35 0.18
N LEU A 232 -11.38 1.94 -0.80
CA LEU A 232 -11.80 3.33 -0.78
C LEU A 232 -12.71 3.65 0.41
N ALA A 233 -13.64 2.75 0.74
CA ALA A 233 -14.49 2.88 1.92
C ALA A 233 -13.65 2.94 3.22
N ALA A 234 -12.71 2.00 3.39
CA ALA A 234 -11.85 1.96 4.58
C ALA A 234 -11.06 3.26 4.76
N LEU A 235 -10.43 3.76 3.69
CA LEU A 235 -9.69 5.03 3.73
C LEU A 235 -10.60 6.22 4.06
N ALA A 236 -11.83 6.23 3.55
CA ALA A 236 -12.80 7.29 3.83
C ALA A 236 -13.26 7.32 5.30
N ILE A 237 -13.33 6.13 5.94
CA ILE A 237 -13.66 5.97 7.36
C ILE A 237 -12.47 6.30 8.25
N PHE A 238 -11.26 5.92 7.85
CA PHE A 238 -10.03 6.22 8.59
C PHE A 238 -9.76 7.73 8.73
N ASP A 239 -10.19 8.51 7.74
CA ASP A 239 -10.07 9.97 7.69
C ASP A 239 -8.61 10.49 7.72
N GLY A 240 -7.66 9.67 7.27
CA GLY A 240 -6.24 10.02 7.22
C GLY A 240 -5.37 8.96 6.53
N PRO A 241 -4.09 9.28 6.25
CA PRO A 241 -3.19 8.38 5.52
C PRO A 241 -2.95 7.05 6.24
N GLN A 242 -3.00 5.94 5.52
CA GLN A 242 -2.80 4.59 6.05
C GLN A 242 -1.74 3.82 5.28
N SER A 243 -1.00 2.94 5.97
CA SER A 243 -0.08 2.01 5.33
C SER A 243 -0.81 0.81 4.73
N ALA A 244 -0.18 0.18 3.73
CA ALA A 244 -0.67 -1.07 3.16
C ALA A 244 -0.90 -2.16 4.24
N GLU A 245 -0.03 -2.25 5.25
CA GLU A 245 -0.17 -3.22 6.34
C GLU A 245 -1.46 -3.00 7.15
N THR A 246 -1.79 -1.74 7.46
CA THR A 246 -3.02 -1.39 8.18
C THR A 246 -4.25 -1.70 7.34
N LEU A 247 -4.24 -1.30 6.07
CA LEU A 247 -5.35 -1.55 5.15
C LEU A 247 -5.58 -3.05 4.97
N ARG A 248 -4.50 -3.84 4.81
CA ARG A 248 -4.57 -5.30 4.72
C ARG A 248 -5.25 -5.91 5.95
N SER A 249 -4.87 -5.44 7.13
CA SER A 249 -5.45 -5.91 8.40
C SER A 249 -6.95 -5.62 8.48
N VAL A 250 -7.36 -4.39 8.16
CA VAL A 250 -8.76 -3.96 8.28
C VAL A 250 -9.64 -4.51 7.17
N LEU A 251 -9.13 -4.67 5.95
CA LEU A 251 -9.88 -5.20 4.82
C LEU A 251 -9.89 -6.73 4.78
N GLN A 252 -8.93 -7.36 5.48
CA GLN A 252 -8.64 -8.79 5.44
C GLN A 252 -8.31 -9.27 4.02
N PHE A 253 -7.60 -8.44 3.26
CA PHE A 253 -7.11 -8.79 1.92
C PHE A 253 -5.83 -9.61 2.02
N SER A 254 -5.61 -10.50 1.06
CA SER A 254 -4.27 -11.02 0.75
C SER A 254 -3.39 -9.90 0.19
N PRO A 255 -2.04 -10.05 0.19
CA PRO A 255 -1.15 -9.09 -0.44
C PRO A 255 -1.54 -8.77 -1.89
N GLU A 256 -1.83 -9.80 -2.69
CA GLU A 256 -2.16 -9.68 -4.11
C GLU A 256 -3.48 -8.93 -4.31
N GLN A 257 -4.50 -9.26 -3.52
CA GLN A 257 -5.80 -8.56 -3.56
C GLN A 257 -5.68 -7.07 -3.20
N LEU A 258 -4.78 -6.73 -2.28
CA LEU A 258 -4.56 -5.34 -1.91
C LEU A 258 -3.79 -4.60 -3.00
N GLU A 259 -2.81 -5.23 -3.62
CA GLU A 259 -2.05 -4.65 -4.73
C GLU A 259 -2.95 -4.40 -5.94
N ASP A 260 -3.81 -5.35 -6.31
CA ASP A 260 -4.80 -5.18 -7.38
C ASP A 260 -5.75 -4.01 -7.09
N ALA A 261 -6.32 -3.97 -5.87
CA ALA A 261 -7.23 -2.89 -5.46
C ALA A 261 -6.53 -1.52 -5.42
N ILE A 262 -5.27 -1.45 -5.01
CA ILE A 262 -4.46 -0.22 -5.04
C ILE A 262 -4.20 0.19 -6.49
N ALA A 263 -3.80 -0.73 -7.36
CA ALA A 263 -3.51 -0.45 -8.76
C ALA A 263 -4.74 0.12 -9.47
N GLU A 264 -5.90 -0.48 -9.25
CA GLU A 264 -7.17 -0.06 -9.85
C GLU A 264 -7.63 1.33 -9.39
N THR A 265 -7.27 1.73 -8.16
CA THR A 265 -7.71 3.02 -7.58
C THR A 265 -6.65 4.10 -7.62
N ARG A 266 -5.42 3.77 -8.03
CA ARG A 266 -4.22 4.61 -7.90
C ARG A 266 -4.37 5.95 -8.59
N ASP A 267 -4.82 5.95 -9.83
CA ASP A 267 -4.76 7.13 -10.69
C ASP A 267 -5.90 8.10 -10.41
N MET A 268 -7.08 7.57 -10.07
CA MET A 268 -8.27 8.40 -9.88
C MET A 268 -8.53 8.79 -8.42
N PHE A 269 -8.24 7.93 -7.44
CA PHE A 269 -8.77 8.13 -6.09
C PHE A 269 -7.69 8.28 -5.00
N LEU A 270 -6.51 7.71 -5.22
CA LEU A 270 -5.47 7.65 -4.18
C LEU A 270 -4.45 8.77 -4.32
N ALA A 271 -4.11 9.37 -3.18
CA ALA A 271 -2.89 10.13 -3.02
C ALA A 271 -1.87 9.27 -2.26
N VAL A 272 -0.70 9.05 -2.87
CA VAL A 272 0.39 8.24 -2.32
C VAL A 272 1.50 9.15 -1.83
N ALA A 273 1.83 9.07 -0.54
CA ALA A 273 2.96 9.75 0.06
C ALA A 273 4.04 8.72 0.45
N PRO A 274 5.33 9.01 0.19
CA PRO A 274 6.40 8.13 0.64
C PRO A 274 6.42 8.11 2.17
N GLY A 275 6.41 6.93 2.77
CA GLY A 275 6.51 6.79 4.23
C GLY A 275 7.91 7.07 4.76
N ASP A 276 8.01 7.32 6.05
CA ASP A 276 9.29 7.15 6.75
C ASP A 276 9.68 5.68 6.63
N GLY A 277 10.93 5.35 6.30
CA GLY A 277 11.39 4.03 5.81
C GLY A 277 11.09 2.77 6.66
N SER A 278 10.29 2.89 7.72
CA SER A 278 9.67 1.81 8.48
C SER A 278 8.19 1.52 8.17
N ARG A 279 7.43 2.46 7.57
CA ARG A 279 5.96 2.34 7.39
C ARG A 279 5.50 2.03 5.96
N GLY A 280 6.41 2.05 4.99
CA GLY A 280 6.07 1.93 3.56
C GLY A 280 5.21 3.10 3.07
N ASP A 281 4.75 3.04 1.83
CA ASP A 281 3.90 4.09 1.26
C ASP A 281 2.61 4.30 2.06
N LEU A 282 2.21 5.56 2.19
CA LEU A 282 0.99 5.97 2.85
C LEU A 282 -0.06 6.34 1.81
N PHE A 283 -1.19 5.64 1.85
CA PHE A 283 -2.33 5.84 0.97
C PHE A 283 -3.35 6.73 1.65
N SER A 284 -3.85 7.72 0.93
CA SER A 284 -4.84 8.65 1.45
C SER A 284 -5.82 9.06 0.35
N LEU A 285 -6.92 9.69 0.76
CA LEU A 285 -7.91 10.25 -0.15
C LEU A 285 -7.86 11.77 -0.09
N GLY A 286 -8.00 12.40 -1.25
CA GLY A 286 -8.25 13.83 -1.33
C GLY A 286 -9.58 14.22 -0.67
N ALA A 287 -9.75 15.51 -0.40
CA ALA A 287 -10.88 16.00 0.39
C ALA A 287 -12.23 15.83 -0.33
N ALA A 288 -12.29 16.05 -1.66
CA ALA A 288 -13.51 15.90 -2.42
C ALA A 288 -13.86 14.42 -2.63
N THR A 289 -12.85 13.61 -2.95
CA THR A 289 -12.96 12.16 -3.08
C THR A 289 -13.51 11.52 -1.80
N ARG A 290 -12.99 11.93 -0.64
CA ARG A 290 -13.43 11.43 0.66
C ARG A 290 -14.90 11.72 0.95
N LEU A 291 -15.36 12.94 0.66
CA LEU A 291 -16.76 13.32 0.88
C LEU A 291 -17.71 12.49 0.02
N TYR A 292 -17.38 12.29 -1.26
CA TYR A 292 -18.14 11.42 -2.15
C TYR A 292 -18.21 9.98 -1.60
N LEU A 293 -17.06 9.41 -1.23
CA LEU A 293 -17.00 8.02 -0.77
C LEU A 293 -17.73 7.78 0.55
N ARG A 294 -17.80 8.77 1.45
CA ARG A 294 -18.58 8.67 2.71
C ARG A 294 -20.07 8.51 2.47
N GLU A 295 -20.58 9.01 1.36
CA GLU A 295 -21.99 8.87 0.99
C GLU A 295 -22.22 7.58 0.20
N THR A 296 -21.45 7.38 -0.87
CA THR A 296 -21.65 6.26 -1.80
C THR A 296 -21.29 4.90 -1.20
N SER A 297 -20.21 4.82 -0.41
CA SER A 297 -19.73 3.52 0.09
C SER A 297 -20.69 2.87 1.09
N LYS A 298 -21.62 3.63 1.68
CA LYS A 298 -22.65 3.11 2.61
C LYS A 298 -23.54 2.05 1.99
N GLN A 299 -23.62 1.99 0.66
CA GLN A 299 -24.41 1.03 -0.09
C GLN A 299 -23.69 -0.33 -0.26
N LEU A 300 -22.40 -0.42 0.07
CA LEU A 300 -21.63 -1.65 -0.07
C LEU A 300 -22.03 -2.68 0.99
N ASP A 301 -22.09 -3.94 0.57
CA ASP A 301 -22.42 -5.12 1.39
C ASP A 301 -21.59 -5.25 2.69
N ARG A 302 -20.29 -4.95 2.61
CA ARG A 302 -19.33 -5.04 3.73
C ARG A 302 -19.08 -3.71 4.42
N TYR A 303 -19.77 -2.63 4.06
CA TYR A 303 -19.50 -1.30 4.61
C TYR A 303 -19.56 -1.26 6.14
N SER A 304 -20.65 -1.78 6.73
CA SER A 304 -20.85 -1.78 8.19
C SER A 304 -19.75 -2.58 8.91
N SER A 305 -19.30 -3.67 8.30
CA SER A 305 -18.23 -4.51 8.81
C SER A 305 -16.86 -3.84 8.70
N ILE A 306 -16.57 -3.18 7.57
CA ILE A 306 -15.35 -2.38 7.40
C ILE A 306 -15.35 -1.23 8.39
N GLU A 307 -16.45 -0.50 8.54
CA GLU A 307 -16.59 0.59 9.50
C GLU A 307 -16.37 0.11 10.92
N ALA A 308 -16.98 -1.01 11.31
CA ALA A 308 -16.75 -1.62 12.61
C ALA A 308 -15.27 -1.98 12.81
N ARG A 309 -14.58 -2.54 11.81
CA ARG A 309 -13.15 -2.87 11.90
C ARG A 309 -12.24 -1.66 11.92
N VAL A 310 -12.52 -0.60 11.14
CA VAL A 310 -11.78 0.66 11.19
C VAL A 310 -11.96 1.33 12.54
N ARG A 311 -13.20 1.47 13.01
CA ARG A 311 -13.51 2.04 14.33
C ARG A 311 -12.92 1.20 15.44
N HIS A 312 -13.01 -0.12 15.34
CA HIS A 312 -12.34 -1.03 16.26
C HIS A 312 -10.84 -0.78 16.19
N PHE A 313 -10.17 -0.77 15.04
CA PHE A 313 -8.73 -0.45 14.96
C PHE A 313 -8.36 0.90 15.60
N GLN A 314 -9.18 1.94 15.39
CA GLN A 314 -9.04 3.24 16.03
C GLN A 314 -9.25 3.16 17.56
N ASN A 315 -10.21 2.33 18.02
CA ASN A 315 -10.64 2.16 19.42
C ASN A 315 -9.99 1.00 20.18
N SER A 316 -9.32 0.06 19.52
CA SER A 316 -8.47 -1.02 20.06
C SER A 316 -7.33 -0.42 20.87
N SER A 317 -7.08 0.86 20.65
CA SER A 317 -6.24 1.68 21.48
C SER A 317 -6.83 1.97 22.88
N LYS A 318 -8.12 1.68 23.17
CA LYS A 318 -8.84 2.24 24.34
C LYS A 318 -9.74 1.33 25.22
N THR A 319 -10.66 0.44 24.78
CA THR A 319 -11.48 -0.39 25.76
C THR A 319 -12.32 -1.55 25.16
N THR A 320 -12.59 -2.62 25.94
CA THR A 320 -13.51 -3.75 25.62
C THR A 320 -14.97 -3.41 26.00
N PRO A 321 -15.98 -3.68 25.15
CA PRO A 321 -17.40 -3.41 25.48
C PRO A 321 -17.93 -4.24 26.65
N ASP A 322 -18.74 -3.63 27.52
CA ASP A 322 -19.27 -4.27 28.75
C ASP A 322 -20.06 -5.56 28.50
N SER A 323 -20.81 -5.63 27.39
CA SER A 323 -21.59 -6.82 27.02
C SER A 323 -20.71 -8.02 26.66
N PHE A 324 -19.43 -7.81 26.31
CA PHE A 324 -18.51 -8.88 25.90
C PHE A 324 -17.81 -9.49 27.11
N ILE A 325 -17.61 -8.69 28.16
CA ILE A 325 -16.82 -9.06 29.36
C ILE A 325 -17.28 -10.39 29.97
N PRO A 326 -18.58 -10.63 30.25
CA PRO A 326 -19.00 -11.87 30.92
C PRO A 326 -18.69 -13.14 30.12
N ILE A 327 -18.78 -13.06 28.78
CA ILE A 327 -18.52 -14.18 27.87
C ILE A 327 -17.01 -14.46 27.81
N ILE A 328 -16.22 -13.40 27.65
CA ILE A 328 -14.74 -13.46 27.65
C ILE A 328 -14.22 -14.04 28.96
N GLU A 329 -14.74 -13.58 30.11
CA GLU A 329 -14.36 -14.09 31.43
C GLU A 329 -14.75 -15.56 31.62
N ARG A 330 -15.95 -15.96 31.18
CA ARG A 330 -16.39 -17.35 31.24
C ARG A 330 -15.51 -18.25 30.36
N ALA A 331 -15.19 -17.83 29.14
CA ALA A 331 -14.26 -18.56 28.28
C ALA A 331 -12.86 -18.68 28.91
N SER A 332 -12.34 -17.59 29.48
CA SER A 332 -11.06 -17.60 30.20
C SER A 332 -11.07 -18.56 31.39
N ARG A 333 -12.18 -18.64 32.15
CA ARG A 333 -12.35 -19.62 33.23
C ARG A 333 -12.36 -21.05 32.71
N ASN A 334 -13.10 -21.33 31.63
CA ASN A 334 -13.12 -22.66 31.01
C ASN A 334 -11.71 -23.09 30.57
N LEU A 335 -10.93 -22.18 29.98
CA LEU A 335 -9.54 -22.46 29.60
C LEU A 335 -8.64 -22.75 30.81
N ARG A 336 -8.76 -21.98 31.90
CA ARG A 336 -8.01 -22.24 33.14
C ARG A 336 -8.39 -23.56 33.80
N ALA A 337 -9.65 -23.98 33.66
CA ALA A 337 -10.16 -25.25 34.18
C ALA A 337 -9.81 -26.45 33.28
N GLY A 338 -9.16 -26.24 32.13
CA GLY A 338 -8.81 -27.33 31.20
C GLY A 338 -9.98 -27.81 30.34
N HIS A 339 -10.98 -26.96 30.11
CA HIS A 339 -12.13 -27.23 29.25
C HIS A 339 -12.09 -26.38 27.95
N PRO A 340 -11.13 -26.64 27.03
CA PRO A 340 -10.99 -25.85 25.81
C PRO A 340 -12.18 -25.98 24.85
N ASN A 341 -12.84 -27.14 24.79
CA ASN A 341 -14.02 -27.35 23.96
C ASN A 341 -15.18 -26.44 24.37
N ASP A 342 -15.41 -26.26 25.67
CA ASP A 342 -16.47 -25.39 26.18
C ASP A 342 -16.16 -23.90 25.90
N ALA A 343 -14.87 -23.53 25.94
CA ALA A 343 -14.44 -22.19 25.54
C ALA A 343 -14.67 -21.95 24.04
N ILE A 344 -14.33 -22.92 23.18
CA ILE A 344 -14.56 -22.83 21.73
C ILE A 344 -16.05 -22.73 21.42
N ALA A 345 -16.87 -23.61 21.99
CA ALA A 345 -18.32 -23.61 21.79
C ALA A 345 -18.95 -22.28 22.22
N LEU A 346 -18.48 -21.69 23.32
CA LEU A 346 -18.95 -20.41 23.81
C LEU A 346 -18.54 -19.25 22.88
N LEU A 347 -17.27 -19.19 22.47
CA LEU A 347 -16.73 -18.06 21.68
C LEU A 347 -17.09 -18.15 20.19
N SER A 348 -17.34 -19.36 19.67
CA SER A 348 -17.70 -19.60 18.26
C SER A 348 -19.21 -19.73 18.04
N ASN A 349 -20.03 -19.40 19.05
CA ASN A 349 -21.48 -19.49 18.92
C ASN A 349 -21.98 -18.63 17.73
N LYS A 350 -22.78 -19.25 16.86
CA LYS A 350 -23.30 -18.62 15.65
C LYS A 350 -24.18 -17.41 15.96
N ASP A 351 -24.88 -17.42 17.08
CA ASP A 351 -25.82 -16.36 17.49
C ASP A 351 -25.11 -15.10 18.00
N LEU A 352 -23.79 -15.13 18.21
CA LEU A 352 -23.03 -13.97 18.64
C LEU A 352 -22.82 -12.97 17.49
N PRO A 353 -22.89 -11.65 17.76
CA PRO A 353 -22.67 -10.61 16.77
C PRO A 353 -21.31 -10.73 16.06
N ALA A 354 -21.23 -10.36 14.79
CA ALA A 354 -19.97 -10.35 14.04
C ALA A 354 -18.88 -9.52 14.74
N ALA A 355 -19.25 -8.36 15.30
CA ALA A 355 -18.33 -7.51 16.08
C ALA A 355 -17.76 -8.20 17.33
N PHE A 356 -18.49 -9.15 17.95
CA PHE A 356 -17.96 -9.96 19.04
C PHE A 356 -16.92 -10.95 18.52
N LYS A 357 -17.25 -11.68 17.45
CA LYS A 357 -16.36 -12.68 16.85
C LYS A 357 -15.06 -12.05 16.36
N GLU A 358 -15.11 -10.83 15.83
CA GLU A 358 -13.94 -10.09 15.36
C GLU A 358 -13.21 -9.32 16.49
N HIS A 359 -13.62 -9.41 17.75
CA HIS A 359 -12.94 -8.70 18.83
C HIS A 359 -11.54 -9.29 19.09
N THR A 360 -10.53 -8.43 19.28
CA THR A 360 -9.13 -8.85 19.49
C THR A 360 -8.93 -9.85 20.62
N GLU A 361 -9.52 -9.59 21.79
CA GLU A 361 -9.43 -10.49 22.96
C GLU A 361 -10.15 -11.83 22.69
N VAL A 362 -11.24 -11.82 21.92
CA VAL A 362 -11.98 -13.04 21.56
C VAL A 362 -11.15 -13.90 20.62
N GLN A 363 -10.54 -13.29 19.60
CA GLN A 363 -9.62 -13.97 18.69
C GLN A 363 -8.40 -14.52 19.43
N ALA A 364 -7.82 -13.76 20.37
CA ALA A 364 -6.71 -14.23 21.20
C ALA A 364 -7.11 -15.46 22.05
N LEU A 365 -8.28 -15.44 22.70
CA LEU A 365 -8.78 -16.55 23.51
C LEU A 365 -9.17 -17.78 22.67
N LEU A 366 -9.76 -17.58 21.48
CA LEU A 366 -10.03 -18.67 20.54
C LEU A 366 -8.73 -19.33 20.09
N GLY A 367 -7.72 -18.52 19.76
CA GLY A 367 -6.38 -19.03 19.41
C GLY A 367 -5.78 -19.87 20.53
N GLN A 368 -5.86 -19.37 21.78
CA GLN A 368 -5.43 -20.11 22.97
C GLN A 368 -6.22 -21.42 23.16
N ALA A 369 -7.54 -21.39 22.95
CA ALA A 369 -8.39 -22.56 23.10
C ALA A 369 -8.02 -23.66 22.10
N TYR A 370 -7.89 -23.32 20.82
CA TYR A 370 -7.45 -24.24 19.78
C TYR A 370 -6.03 -24.78 20.03
N ALA A 371 -5.12 -23.95 20.53
CA ALA A 371 -3.76 -24.34 20.89
C ALA A 371 -3.70 -25.31 22.10
N THR A 372 -4.72 -25.31 22.96
CA THR A 372 -4.80 -26.14 24.18
C THR A 372 -5.53 -27.47 23.95
N LEU A 373 -6.14 -27.68 22.79
CA LEU A 373 -6.74 -28.96 22.43
C LEU A 373 -5.70 -30.09 22.44
N ASN A 374 -6.17 -31.33 22.59
CA ASN A 374 -5.34 -32.53 22.51
C ASN A 374 -5.96 -33.53 21.51
N PRO A 375 -5.44 -33.63 20.26
CA PRO A 375 -4.31 -32.87 19.72
C PRO A 375 -4.65 -31.38 19.46
N PRO A 376 -3.65 -30.47 19.47
CA PRO A 376 -3.87 -29.05 19.18
C PRO A 376 -4.38 -28.83 17.76
N ASN A 377 -5.35 -27.93 17.57
CA ASN A 377 -5.74 -27.48 16.23
C ASN A 377 -4.89 -26.28 15.82
N VAL A 378 -3.70 -26.57 15.29
CA VAL A 378 -2.67 -25.56 14.98
C VAL A 378 -3.11 -24.57 13.91
N ALA A 379 -3.83 -25.03 12.87
CA ALA A 379 -4.24 -24.19 11.75
C ALA A 379 -5.22 -23.09 12.21
N ASP A 380 -6.26 -23.48 12.96
CA ASP A 380 -7.23 -22.52 13.48
C ASP A 380 -6.63 -21.61 14.55
N ALA A 381 -5.77 -22.15 15.43
CA ALA A 381 -5.06 -21.36 16.42
C ALA A 381 -4.22 -20.24 15.78
N ARG A 382 -3.43 -20.57 14.74
CA ARG A 382 -2.64 -19.59 13.99
C ARG A 382 -3.51 -18.50 13.38
N ARG A 383 -4.58 -18.89 12.68
CA ARG A 383 -5.51 -17.94 12.05
C ARG A 383 -6.09 -16.96 13.07
N CYS A 384 -6.50 -17.46 14.24
CA CYS A 384 -7.02 -16.63 15.31
C CYS A 384 -5.96 -15.70 15.91
N PHE A 385 -4.74 -16.19 16.18
CA PHE A 385 -3.66 -15.34 16.67
C PHE A 385 -3.22 -14.27 15.66
N GLU A 386 -3.20 -14.61 14.37
CA GLU A 386 -2.91 -13.66 13.29
C GLU A 386 -3.99 -12.60 13.16
N SER A 387 -5.26 -13.00 13.27
CA SER A 387 -6.38 -12.06 13.33
C SER A 387 -6.25 -11.12 14.52
N ALA A 388 -5.97 -11.66 15.71
CA ALA A 388 -5.80 -10.86 16.93
C ALA A 388 -4.62 -9.86 16.81
N PHE A 389 -3.46 -10.30 16.29
CA PHE A 389 -2.31 -9.42 16.04
C PHE A 389 -2.67 -8.29 15.06
N SER A 390 -3.29 -8.64 13.93
CA SER A 390 -3.68 -7.71 12.87
C SER A 390 -4.63 -6.63 13.40
N LEU A 391 -5.60 -7.03 14.22
CA LEU A 391 -6.61 -6.13 14.80
C LEU A 391 -6.11 -5.29 15.99
N GLY A 392 -4.82 -5.40 16.33
CA GLY A 392 -4.19 -4.54 17.33
C GLY A 392 -4.02 -5.15 18.72
N HIS A 393 -4.21 -6.46 18.91
CA HIS A 393 -3.98 -7.09 20.22
C HIS A 393 -2.50 -7.03 20.59
N ARG A 394 -2.16 -6.52 21.78
CA ARG A 394 -0.75 -6.35 22.22
C ARG A 394 -0.47 -6.98 23.59
N HIS A 395 -1.31 -7.90 24.07
CA HIS A 395 -1.02 -8.57 25.34
C HIS A 395 0.09 -9.62 25.16
N TYR A 396 1.16 -9.43 25.94
CA TYR A 396 2.33 -10.33 26.00
C TYR A 396 1.99 -11.83 26.08
N LYS A 397 0.97 -12.18 26.86
CA LYS A 397 0.58 -13.57 27.13
C LYS A 397 0.15 -14.33 25.87
N MET A 398 -0.64 -13.71 24.98
CA MET A 398 -1.10 -14.34 23.75
C MET A 398 0.07 -14.83 22.88
N TYR A 399 1.08 -13.98 22.69
CA TYR A 399 2.25 -14.31 21.90
C TYR A 399 3.12 -15.41 22.53
N LEU A 400 3.14 -15.50 23.86
CA LEU A 400 3.81 -16.62 24.53
C LEU A 400 3.11 -17.96 24.25
N GLU A 401 1.79 -17.96 24.28
CA GLU A 401 0.99 -19.15 24.02
C GLU A 401 1.10 -19.57 22.56
N TRP A 402 1.12 -18.60 21.64
CA TRP A 402 1.41 -18.85 20.23
C TRP A 402 2.79 -19.49 20.04
N LEU A 403 3.84 -18.92 20.63
CA LEU A 403 5.19 -19.51 20.56
C LEU A 403 5.24 -20.91 21.17
N GLU A 404 4.58 -21.14 22.30
CA GLU A 404 4.58 -22.44 22.96
C GLU A 404 3.83 -23.51 22.13
N MET A 405 2.73 -23.13 21.48
CA MET A 405 2.04 -23.99 20.53
C MET A 405 2.95 -24.38 19.36
N GLU A 406 3.64 -23.43 18.74
CA GLU A 406 4.58 -23.73 17.64
C GLU A 406 5.69 -24.68 18.12
N ARG A 407 6.25 -24.42 19.31
CA ARG A 407 7.30 -25.25 19.89
C ARG A 407 6.86 -26.69 20.14
N LYS A 408 5.66 -26.90 20.70
CA LYS A 408 5.14 -28.23 21.04
C LYS A 408 4.82 -29.08 19.81
N ASN A 409 4.27 -28.46 18.77
CA ASN A 409 3.83 -29.17 17.58
C ASN A 409 4.97 -29.46 16.59
N ARG A 410 6.23 -29.16 16.97
CA ARG A 410 7.43 -29.28 16.11
C ARG A 410 7.20 -28.64 14.74
N THR A 411 6.37 -27.61 14.69
CA THR A 411 6.18 -26.84 13.49
C THR A 411 7.46 -26.09 13.18
N GLU A 412 7.62 -25.63 11.94
CA GLU A 412 8.86 -24.99 11.50
C GLU A 412 9.33 -23.93 12.51
N VAL A 413 10.57 -24.09 13.02
CA VAL A 413 11.23 -23.14 13.92
C VAL A 413 11.21 -21.70 13.35
N SER A 414 11.15 -21.59 12.02
CA SER A 414 10.89 -20.36 11.26
C SER A 414 9.67 -19.57 11.73
N ASN A 415 8.57 -20.23 12.10
CA ASN A 415 7.35 -19.56 12.58
C ASN A 415 7.60 -18.85 13.92
N GLY A 416 8.37 -19.48 14.81
CA GLY A 416 8.77 -18.86 16.08
C GLY A 416 9.57 -17.58 15.87
N ILE A 417 10.46 -17.57 14.86
CA ILE A 417 11.23 -16.38 14.47
C ILE A 417 10.28 -15.29 13.93
N ALA A 418 9.34 -15.65 13.06
CA ALA A 418 8.37 -14.72 12.48
C ALA A 418 7.49 -14.05 13.55
N ILE A 419 6.97 -14.83 14.51
CA ILE A 419 6.19 -14.32 15.64
C ILE A 419 7.01 -13.33 16.48
N CYS A 420 8.27 -13.68 16.78
CA CYS A 420 9.13 -12.77 17.54
C CYS A 420 9.37 -11.45 16.80
N SER A 421 9.65 -11.53 15.49
CA SER A 421 9.82 -10.35 14.63
C SER A 421 8.58 -9.44 14.63
N LYS A 422 7.36 -10.02 14.55
CA LYS A 422 6.10 -9.26 14.65
C LYS A 422 6.03 -8.41 15.94
N VAL A 423 6.41 -8.98 17.09
CA VAL A 423 6.39 -8.27 18.38
C VAL A 423 7.47 -7.19 18.47
N ILE A 424 8.70 -7.50 18.03
CA ILE A 424 9.84 -6.57 18.12
C ILE A 424 9.60 -5.32 17.26
N ARG A 425 9.08 -5.51 16.03
CA ARG A 425 8.85 -4.45 15.05
C ARG A 425 7.62 -3.58 15.38
N SER A 426 6.61 -4.14 16.06
CA SER A 426 5.38 -3.39 16.38
C SER A 426 5.63 -2.28 17.42
N SER A 427 5.01 -1.12 17.25
CA SER A 427 5.12 0.04 18.16
C SER A 427 4.32 -0.11 19.45
N GLY A 428 3.37 -1.05 19.52
CA GLY A 428 2.44 -1.21 20.64
C GLY A 428 2.98 -1.95 21.87
N PHE A 429 4.23 -2.44 21.83
CA PHE A 429 4.83 -3.18 22.94
C PHE A 429 5.85 -2.35 23.70
N ASN A 430 5.82 -2.46 25.03
CA ASN A 430 6.84 -1.86 25.89
C ASN A 430 8.22 -2.52 25.69
N LEU A 431 9.27 -1.79 26.08
CA LEU A 431 10.67 -2.22 25.91
C LEU A 431 10.96 -3.56 26.59
N LYS A 432 10.38 -3.82 27.77
CA LYS A 432 10.53 -5.10 28.48
C LYS A 432 10.01 -6.28 27.66
N THR A 433 8.86 -6.12 27.04
CA THR A 433 8.26 -7.14 26.15
C THR A 433 9.13 -7.34 24.92
N LYS A 434 9.59 -6.26 24.29
CA LYS A 434 10.49 -6.33 23.14
C LYS A 434 11.79 -7.07 23.47
N ALA A 435 12.41 -6.77 24.61
CA ALA A 435 13.61 -7.48 25.08
C ALA A 435 13.37 -8.98 25.29
N ALA A 436 12.24 -9.34 25.92
CA ALA A 436 11.88 -10.74 26.14
C ALA A 436 11.70 -11.50 24.81
N PHE A 437 11.07 -10.86 23.82
CA PHE A 437 10.89 -11.43 22.49
C PHE A 437 12.18 -11.44 21.66
N GLN A 438 13.07 -10.46 21.83
CA GLN A 438 14.41 -10.48 21.23
C GLN A 438 15.24 -11.67 21.74
N LYS A 439 15.20 -11.91 23.06
CA LYS A 439 15.82 -13.08 23.70
C LYS A 439 15.23 -14.40 23.18
N LYS A 440 13.92 -14.48 22.98
CA LYS A 440 13.26 -15.65 22.38
C LYS A 440 13.64 -15.83 20.92
N MET A 441 13.74 -14.75 20.14
CA MET A 441 14.19 -14.80 18.75
C MET A 441 15.60 -15.38 18.65
N ALA A 442 16.51 -14.95 19.54
CA ALA A 442 17.84 -15.55 19.64
C ALA A 442 17.77 -17.07 19.86
N MET A 443 16.96 -17.52 20.83
CA MET A 443 16.75 -18.94 21.10
C MET A 443 16.23 -19.71 19.89
N TYR A 444 15.22 -19.21 19.18
CA TYR A 444 14.67 -19.85 17.99
C TYR A 444 15.69 -19.90 16.84
N LYS A 445 16.47 -18.83 16.62
CA LYS A 445 17.56 -18.85 15.63
C LYS A 445 18.64 -19.87 15.99
N ALA A 446 19.02 -19.99 17.27
CA ALA A 446 19.96 -21.01 17.72
C ALA A 446 19.42 -22.44 17.54
N MET A 447 18.12 -22.67 17.81
CA MET A 447 17.47 -23.97 17.57
C MET A 447 17.50 -24.31 16.08
N LYS A 448 17.04 -23.39 15.22
CA LYS A 448 17.06 -23.59 13.76
C LYS A 448 18.47 -23.86 13.25
N ALA A 449 19.46 -23.15 13.78
CA ALA A 449 20.85 -23.37 13.43
C ALA A 449 21.33 -24.79 13.77
N ASN A 450 20.95 -25.33 14.94
CA ASN A 450 21.28 -26.72 15.29
C ASN A 450 20.58 -27.71 14.36
N ASP A 451 19.30 -27.46 14.02
CA ASP A 451 18.50 -28.36 13.18
C ASP A 451 19.08 -28.48 11.76
N ILE A 452 19.63 -27.38 11.21
CA ILE A 452 20.20 -27.34 9.85
C ILE A 452 21.72 -27.48 9.81
N GLU A 453 22.39 -27.70 10.94
CA GLU A 453 23.86 -27.69 11.00
C GLU A 453 24.50 -28.72 10.07
N MET A 454 23.89 -29.90 9.95
CA MET A 454 24.40 -30.97 9.10
C MET A 454 24.01 -30.81 7.62
N THR A 455 22.89 -30.16 7.34
CA THR A 455 22.34 -30.02 5.97
C THR A 455 22.77 -28.72 5.30
N SER A 456 22.93 -27.64 6.06
CA SER A 456 23.32 -26.31 5.60
C SER A 456 24.25 -25.63 6.64
N PRO A 457 25.54 -26.03 6.70
CA PRO A 457 26.49 -25.50 7.70
C PRO A 457 26.68 -23.98 7.65
N LEU A 458 26.68 -23.40 6.45
CA LEU A 458 26.84 -21.95 6.25
C LEU A 458 25.62 -21.18 6.79
N GLU A 459 24.40 -21.64 6.47
CA GLU A 459 23.18 -21.02 6.99
C GLU A 459 23.07 -21.18 8.52
N SER A 460 23.50 -22.33 9.06
CA SER A 460 23.63 -22.55 10.50
C SER A 460 24.55 -21.52 11.15
N ALA A 461 25.71 -21.26 10.56
CA ALA A 461 26.65 -20.25 11.05
C ALA A 461 26.04 -18.83 11.06
N ILE A 462 25.31 -18.47 9.99
CA ILE A 462 24.59 -17.18 9.89
C ILE A 462 23.54 -17.08 11.02
N LEU A 463 22.70 -18.09 11.20
CA LEU A 463 21.67 -18.09 12.25
C LEU A 463 22.26 -18.01 13.66
N ARG A 464 23.40 -18.64 13.93
CA ARG A 464 24.12 -18.54 15.22
C ARG A 464 24.64 -17.12 15.46
N LYS A 465 25.22 -16.50 14.43
CA LYS A 465 25.65 -15.09 14.46
C LYS A 465 24.47 -14.17 14.79
N GLU A 466 23.36 -14.34 14.09
CA GLU A 466 22.15 -13.56 14.34
C GLU A 466 21.56 -13.82 15.75
N SER A 467 21.65 -15.05 16.25
CA SER A 467 21.27 -15.38 17.63
C SER A 467 22.11 -14.60 18.66
N ALA A 468 23.43 -14.53 18.45
CA ALA A 468 24.31 -13.76 19.33
C ALA A 468 23.98 -12.25 19.29
N ILE A 469 23.76 -11.70 18.10
CA ILE A 469 23.34 -10.31 17.91
C ILE A 469 22.02 -10.02 18.63
N ASN A 470 20.99 -10.86 18.43
CA ASN A 470 19.70 -10.68 19.10
C ASN A 470 19.82 -10.74 20.63
N THR A 471 20.74 -11.56 21.17
CA THR A 471 20.96 -11.61 22.63
C THR A 471 21.57 -10.31 23.15
N LEU A 472 22.50 -9.70 22.40
CA LEU A 472 23.08 -8.40 22.73
C LEU A 472 22.04 -7.27 22.63
N GLU A 473 21.23 -7.26 21.57
CA GLU A 473 20.14 -6.29 21.41
C GLU A 473 19.13 -6.40 22.56
N ALA A 474 18.78 -7.61 22.97
CA ALA A 474 17.93 -7.83 24.14
C ALA A 474 18.53 -7.22 25.40
N TYR A 475 19.84 -7.44 25.63
CA TYR A 475 20.58 -6.83 26.73
C TYR A 475 20.55 -5.30 26.66
N PHE A 476 20.80 -4.69 25.50
CA PHE A 476 20.80 -3.24 25.36
C PHE A 476 19.42 -2.62 25.61
N ILE A 477 18.34 -3.27 25.16
CA ILE A 477 16.98 -2.81 25.45
C ILE A 477 16.74 -2.79 26.98
N VAL A 478 17.15 -3.84 27.69
CA VAL A 478 17.01 -3.95 29.16
C VAL A 478 17.89 -2.95 29.89
N LYS A 479 19.13 -2.74 29.42
CA LYS A 479 20.08 -1.74 29.95
C LYS A 479 19.51 -0.33 29.84
N ASN A 480 19.00 0.01 28.67
CA ASN A 480 18.41 1.33 28.41
C ASN A 480 17.12 1.55 29.20
N ALA A 481 16.36 0.48 29.45
CA ALA A 481 15.18 0.51 30.31
C ALA A 481 15.50 0.53 31.82
N ARG A 482 16.77 0.35 32.22
CA ARG A 482 17.22 0.23 33.62
C ARG A 482 16.44 -0.84 34.41
N ASP A 483 16.12 -1.95 33.75
CA ASP A 483 15.32 -3.02 34.35
C ASP A 483 16.18 -3.88 35.31
N LYS A 484 15.58 -4.36 36.40
CA LYS A 484 16.22 -5.19 37.43
C LYS A 484 16.77 -6.52 36.92
N GLU A 485 16.24 -7.02 35.79
CA GLU A 485 16.68 -8.27 35.16
C GLU A 485 17.99 -8.10 34.35
N LEU A 486 18.58 -6.90 34.33
CA LEU A 486 19.82 -6.62 33.59
C LEU A 486 20.95 -7.65 33.80
N PRO A 487 21.25 -8.12 35.04
CA PRO A 487 22.30 -9.12 35.24
C PRO A 487 22.05 -10.42 34.46
N ALA A 488 20.81 -10.91 34.44
CA ALA A 488 20.45 -12.15 33.74
C ALA A 488 20.55 -12.01 32.22
N TYR A 489 20.23 -10.83 31.67
CA TYR A 489 20.43 -10.56 30.24
C TYR A 489 21.92 -10.41 29.90
N LYS A 490 22.72 -9.80 30.78
CA LYS A 490 24.16 -9.68 30.61
C LYS A 490 24.83 -11.05 30.57
N GLU A 491 24.60 -11.88 31.59
CA GLU A 491 25.14 -13.24 31.68
C GLU A 491 24.80 -14.08 30.43
N ARG A 492 23.55 -13.97 29.94
CA ARG A 492 23.14 -14.68 28.73
C ARG A 492 23.84 -14.17 27.48
N ALA A 493 24.02 -12.87 27.35
CA ALA A 493 24.75 -12.26 26.24
C ALA A 493 26.24 -12.65 26.27
N GLU A 494 26.88 -12.61 27.44
CA GLU A 494 28.27 -13.05 27.65
C GLU A 494 28.46 -14.52 27.27
N THR A 495 27.56 -15.40 27.74
CA THR A 495 27.59 -16.84 27.44
C THR A 495 27.46 -17.08 25.93
N THR A 496 26.47 -16.45 25.29
CA THR A 496 26.20 -16.63 23.86
C THR A 496 27.34 -16.08 23.01
N LEU A 497 27.84 -14.89 23.34
CA LEU A 497 28.96 -14.25 22.65
C LEU A 497 30.26 -15.06 22.79
N SER A 498 30.57 -15.50 24.02
CA SER A 498 31.75 -16.32 24.30
C SER A 498 31.69 -17.66 23.57
N SER A 499 30.53 -18.31 23.54
CA SER A 499 30.32 -19.55 22.80
C SER A 499 30.50 -19.36 21.30
N MET A 500 29.95 -18.29 20.72
CA MET A 500 30.07 -17.99 19.29
C MET A 500 31.52 -17.70 18.91
N LEU A 501 32.18 -16.80 19.62
CA LEU A 501 33.58 -16.42 19.35
C LEU A 501 34.52 -17.62 19.50
N ARG A 502 34.29 -18.48 20.50
CA ARG A 502 35.09 -19.70 20.71
C ARG A 502 34.91 -20.71 19.57
N ARG A 503 33.71 -20.82 19.02
CA ARG A 503 33.43 -21.71 17.90
C ARG A 503 34.14 -21.21 16.65
N LEU A 504 34.00 -19.92 16.34
CA LEU A 504 34.65 -19.29 15.18
C LEU A 504 36.18 -19.31 15.29
N SER A 505 36.74 -19.13 16.50
CA SER A 505 38.20 -19.15 16.69
C SER A 505 38.82 -20.55 16.63
N LYS A 506 38.04 -21.62 16.85
CA LYS A 506 38.51 -23.01 16.81
C LYS A 506 38.20 -23.75 15.52
N GLY A 507 37.16 -23.35 14.79
CA GLY A 507 36.62 -24.10 13.65
C GLY A 507 37.25 -23.78 12.30
N ASP A 508 38.44 -23.18 12.26
CA ASP A 508 39.11 -22.66 11.05
C ASP A 508 38.29 -21.66 10.21
N ASP A 509 37.13 -21.23 10.70
CA ASP A 509 36.27 -20.22 10.08
C ASP A 509 36.74 -18.80 10.43
N ILE A 510 37.94 -18.47 9.95
CA ILE A 510 38.57 -17.16 10.13
C ILE A 510 37.67 -16.05 9.55
N ASP A 511 37.06 -16.32 8.40
CA ASP A 511 36.22 -15.36 7.70
C ASP A 511 34.94 -15.07 8.48
N GLY A 512 34.27 -16.11 8.97
CA GLY A 512 33.12 -15.98 9.87
C GLY A 512 33.47 -15.25 11.17
N PHE A 513 34.68 -15.45 11.72
CA PHE A 513 35.16 -14.68 12.88
C PHE A 513 35.20 -13.18 12.60
N PHE A 514 35.89 -12.76 11.54
CA PHE A 514 36.01 -11.34 11.19
C PHE A 514 34.66 -10.74 10.82
N ASP A 515 33.86 -11.43 10.01
CA ASP A 515 32.52 -10.98 9.63
C ASP A 515 31.61 -10.82 10.85
N PHE A 516 31.76 -11.68 11.86
CA PHE A 516 31.03 -11.55 13.10
C PHE A 516 31.46 -10.32 13.90
N ILE A 517 32.77 -10.09 14.09
CA ILE A 517 33.27 -8.89 14.77
C ILE A 517 32.81 -7.62 14.04
N GLU A 518 32.84 -7.59 12.71
CA GLU A 518 32.36 -6.45 11.93
C GLU A 518 30.86 -6.18 12.14
N SER A 519 30.05 -7.23 12.25
CA SER A 519 28.63 -7.08 12.60
C SER A 519 28.42 -6.59 14.03
N LEU A 520 29.28 -6.98 14.97
CA LEU A 520 29.26 -6.42 16.33
C LEU A 520 29.59 -4.92 16.30
N LEU A 521 30.61 -4.51 15.54
CA LEU A 521 30.99 -3.09 15.39
C LEU A 521 29.92 -2.25 14.69
N SER A 522 29.03 -2.88 13.93
CA SER A 522 27.91 -2.21 13.25
C SER A 522 26.70 -1.99 14.16
N LEU A 523 26.71 -2.50 15.40
CA LEU A 523 25.64 -2.26 16.36
C LEU A 523 25.59 -0.79 16.78
N LYS A 524 24.37 -0.26 16.96
CA LYS A 524 24.15 1.14 17.34
C LYS A 524 24.54 1.48 18.78
N GLN A 525 24.78 0.47 19.61
CA GLN A 525 24.97 0.62 21.06
C GLN A 525 26.39 0.20 21.44
N PRO A 526 27.02 0.88 22.42
CA PRO A 526 28.40 0.58 22.80
C PRO A 526 28.51 -0.79 23.49
N LEU A 527 29.53 -1.56 23.11
CA LEU A 527 29.84 -2.92 23.55
C LEU A 527 30.82 -2.98 24.73
N ASP A 528 30.98 -1.86 25.45
CA ASP A 528 31.94 -1.73 26.55
C ASP A 528 31.85 -2.84 27.60
N ASP A 529 30.62 -3.26 27.94
CA ASP A 529 30.36 -4.35 28.89
C ASP A 529 30.90 -5.71 28.46
N PHE A 530 31.20 -5.88 27.17
CA PHE A 530 31.65 -7.13 26.57
C PHE A 530 33.09 -7.05 26.05
N GLN A 531 33.78 -5.93 26.28
CA GLN A 531 35.13 -5.67 25.77
C GLN A 531 36.12 -6.77 26.18
N MET A 532 36.08 -7.22 27.43
CA MET A 532 37.00 -8.25 27.92
C MET A 532 36.83 -9.59 27.19
N ILE A 533 35.58 -9.99 26.92
CA ILE A 533 35.28 -11.24 26.21
C ILE A 533 35.81 -11.17 24.77
N ILE A 534 35.56 -10.05 24.09
CA ILE A 534 36.00 -9.84 22.71
C ILE A 534 37.54 -9.80 22.65
N SER A 535 38.18 -9.03 23.52
CA SER A 535 39.65 -8.90 23.59
C SER A 535 40.35 -10.22 23.94
N SER A 536 39.81 -10.97 24.91
CA SER A 536 40.33 -12.29 25.28
C SER A 536 40.32 -13.23 24.07
N ARG A 537 39.20 -13.30 23.34
CA ARG A 537 39.04 -14.19 22.18
C ARG A 537 39.89 -13.79 20.98
N ILE A 538 40.08 -12.49 20.73
CA ILE A 538 41.03 -12.02 19.70
C ILE A 538 42.45 -12.52 20.00
N GLY A 539 42.88 -12.48 21.25
CA GLY A 539 44.24 -12.91 21.60
C GLY A 539 44.45 -14.43 21.64
N GLU A 540 43.38 -15.21 21.64
CA GLU A 540 43.41 -16.67 21.52
C GLU A 540 43.55 -17.14 20.07
N PHE A 541 43.43 -16.23 19.10
CA PHE A 541 43.50 -16.57 17.69
C PHE A 541 44.91 -17.06 17.32
N ARG A 542 44.99 -18.28 16.78
CA ARG A 542 46.24 -18.92 16.33
C ARG A 542 45.98 -19.56 14.97
N PRO A 543 46.88 -19.38 13.98
CA PRO A 543 46.73 -20.02 12.69
C PRO A 543 47.06 -21.50 12.85
N HIS A 544 46.17 -22.40 12.39
CA HIS A 544 46.48 -23.82 12.37
C HIS A 544 47.59 -24.15 11.36
N GLU A 545 47.65 -23.42 10.24
CA GLU A 545 48.65 -23.64 9.20
C GLU A 545 49.72 -22.53 9.17
N PRO A 546 51.03 -22.86 9.11
CA PRO A 546 52.12 -21.88 9.03
C PRO A 546 51.98 -20.87 7.87
N GLY A 547 51.38 -21.28 6.75
CA GLY A 547 51.15 -20.43 5.58
C GLY A 547 50.07 -19.35 5.75
N SER A 548 49.19 -19.50 6.74
CA SER A 548 48.05 -18.58 6.97
C SER A 548 48.40 -17.34 7.79
N LYS A 549 49.64 -17.24 8.31
CA LYS A 549 50.11 -16.11 9.14
C LYS A 549 49.95 -14.75 8.45
N ARG A 550 50.45 -14.60 7.21
CA ARG A 550 50.40 -13.32 6.47
C ARG A 550 48.97 -12.86 6.15
N PRO A 551 48.08 -13.69 5.57
CA PRO A 551 46.67 -13.33 5.40
C PRO A 551 45.99 -12.90 6.70
N MET A 552 46.32 -13.60 7.80
CA MET A 552 45.72 -13.31 9.10
C MET A 552 46.21 -12.00 9.71
N GLN A 553 47.50 -11.69 9.62
CA GLN A 553 48.05 -10.38 9.98
C GLN A 553 47.39 -9.26 9.16
N ALA A 554 47.16 -9.47 7.87
CA ALA A 554 46.47 -8.49 7.01
C ALA A 554 45.02 -8.27 7.45
N ARG A 555 44.27 -9.33 7.78
CA ARG A 555 42.89 -9.19 8.29
C ARG A 555 42.83 -8.55 9.66
N LEU A 556 43.72 -8.90 10.59
CA LEU A 556 43.83 -8.24 11.89
C LEU A 556 44.18 -6.76 11.73
N SER A 557 45.05 -6.41 10.79
CA SER A 557 45.38 -5.01 10.48
C SER A 557 44.17 -4.25 9.93
N ARG A 558 43.40 -4.87 9.02
CA ARG A 558 42.14 -4.30 8.51
C ARG A 558 41.11 -4.12 9.60
N LEU A 559 40.95 -5.11 10.48
CA LEU A 559 40.06 -5.04 11.63
C LEU A 559 40.48 -3.91 12.58
N ASN A 560 41.76 -3.79 12.88
CA ASN A 560 42.30 -2.69 13.69
C ASN A 560 41.99 -1.32 13.06
N GLY A 561 42.15 -1.20 11.73
CA GLY A 561 41.74 -0.02 10.98
C GLY A 561 40.24 0.29 11.14
N LYS A 562 39.38 -0.72 10.98
CA LYS A 562 37.93 -0.59 11.19
C LYS A 562 37.57 -0.22 12.63
N ILE A 563 38.25 -0.77 13.63
CA ILE A 563 38.03 -0.41 15.04
C ILE A 563 38.41 1.05 15.31
N ASN A 564 39.49 1.53 14.70
CA ASN A 564 39.92 2.93 14.83
C ASN A 564 38.99 3.89 14.06
N HIS A 565 38.37 3.44 12.96
CA HIS A 565 37.44 4.23 12.14
C HIS A 565 35.99 4.16 12.59
N ALA A 566 35.58 3.07 13.23
CA ALA A 566 34.35 3.03 14.00
C ALA A 566 34.49 4.11 15.05
N SER A 567 33.85 5.25 14.80
CA SER A 567 33.79 6.37 15.72
C SER A 567 33.29 5.88 17.09
N SER A 568 33.30 6.73 18.13
CA SER A 568 32.95 6.38 19.53
C SER A 568 31.54 5.78 19.77
N SER A 569 30.83 5.34 18.73
CA SER A 569 29.55 4.64 18.76
C SER A 569 29.64 3.20 19.29
N ALA A 570 30.71 2.44 18.98
CA ALA A 570 30.78 1.01 19.31
C ALA A 570 31.53 0.70 20.62
N PHE A 571 32.53 1.49 20.98
CA PHE A 571 33.29 1.34 22.23
C PHE A 571 33.75 2.72 22.73
N SER A 572 33.95 2.84 24.03
CA SER A 572 34.65 3.99 24.63
C SER A 572 36.10 4.08 24.11
N ARG A 573 36.68 5.28 24.13
CA ARG A 573 38.07 5.49 23.66
C ARG A 573 39.07 4.58 24.38
N ASP A 574 38.89 4.37 25.69
CA ASP A 574 39.75 3.49 26.48
C ASP A 574 39.61 2.03 26.04
N ASN A 575 38.38 1.58 25.81
CA ASN A 575 38.12 0.22 25.34
C ASN A 575 38.61 -0.03 23.91
N LEU A 576 38.50 0.96 23.02
CA LEU A 576 39.09 0.93 21.68
C LEU A 576 40.61 0.78 21.76
N LYS A 577 41.26 1.51 22.66
CA LYS A 577 42.70 1.40 22.88
C LYS A 577 43.08 -0.01 23.33
N ILE A 578 42.38 -0.57 24.32
CA ILE A 578 42.66 -1.94 24.80
C ILE A 578 42.47 -2.98 23.68
N LEU A 579 41.42 -2.84 22.87
CA LEU A 579 41.20 -3.73 21.72
C LEU A 579 42.28 -3.57 20.65
N SER A 580 42.68 -2.34 20.32
CA SER A 580 43.74 -2.07 19.35
C SER A 580 45.08 -2.63 19.81
N ASP A 581 45.43 -2.43 21.09
CA ASP A 581 46.67 -2.93 21.68
C ASP A 581 46.67 -4.47 21.71
N ARG A 582 45.52 -5.09 22.00
CA ARG A 582 45.37 -6.56 21.92
C ARG A 582 45.56 -7.08 20.51
N ILE A 583 44.98 -6.40 19.50
CA ILE A 583 45.15 -6.79 18.09
C ILE A 583 46.61 -6.65 17.67
N LYS A 584 47.28 -5.54 18.01
CA LYS A 584 48.71 -5.32 17.72
C LYS A 584 49.58 -6.39 18.38
N SER A 585 49.34 -6.69 19.66
CA SER A 585 50.05 -7.76 20.38
C SER A 585 49.82 -9.12 19.72
N THR A 586 48.60 -9.39 19.25
CA THR A 586 48.29 -10.64 18.52
C THR A 586 49.05 -10.67 17.19
N ILE A 587 49.08 -9.58 16.42
CA ILE A 587 49.86 -9.46 15.17
C ILE A 587 51.35 -9.71 15.42
N GLN A 588 51.92 -9.22 16.53
CA GLN A 588 53.35 -9.41 16.87
C GLN A 588 53.69 -10.86 17.22
N VAL A 589 52.73 -11.61 17.79
CA VAL A 589 52.91 -13.03 18.15
C VAL A 589 52.81 -13.94 16.91
N LEU A 590 52.06 -13.52 15.89
CA LEU A 590 51.85 -14.25 14.64
C LEU A 590 53.04 -14.08 13.70
#